data_AF-A0A699XUI3-F1
#
_entry.id   AF-A0A699XUI3-F1
#
_cell.length_a   1.000
_cell.length_b   1.000
_cell.length_c   1.000
_cell.angle_alpha   90.00
_cell.angle_beta   90.00
_cell.angle_gamma   90.00
#
_symmetry.space_group_name_H-M   'P 1'
#
loop_
_entity.id
_entity.type
_entity.pdbx_description
1 polymer ?
#
loop_
_entity_poly.entity_id
_entity_poly.type
_entity_poly.pdbx_seq_one_letter_code
_entity_poly.pdbx_strand_id
1 'polypeptide(L)' 'GIAQGAYEAALQYSQERHQFNQPISNFQGIAFKLADMATEIEAASLLTYRAATLKDQGQNVNRESAMAKLYASE' A
#
# COMPACT_ATOMS: atom_id res chain seq x y z
N GLY A 1 2.32 -6.53 2.95
CA GLY A 1 2.22 -7.89 2.37
C GLY A 1 0.89 -8.07 1.66
N ILE A 2 -0.19 -8.32 2.42
CA ILE A 2 -1.54 -8.51 1.86
C ILE A 2 -1.98 -7.32 0.99
N ALA A 3 -1.78 -6.09 1.47
CA ALA A 3 -2.11 -4.88 0.71
C ALA A 3 -1.37 -4.78 -0.64
N GLN A 4 -0.09 -5.16 -0.69
CA GLN A 4 0.69 -5.22 -1.93
C GLN A 4 0.09 -6.22 -2.93
N GLY A 5 -0.25 -7.42 -2.47
CA GLY A 5 -0.89 -8.43 -3.33
C GLY A 5 -2.27 -7.97 -3.84
N ALA A 6 -3.04 -7.27 -2.99
CA ALA A 6 -4.32 -6.69 -3.39
C ALA A 6 -4.15 -5.59 -4.45
N TYR A 7 -3.14 -4.72 -4.29
CA TYR A 7 -2.79 -3.71 -5.27
C TYR A 7 -2.36 -4.32 -6.61
N GLU A 8 -1.49 -5.32 -6.61
CA GLU A 8 -1.03 -5.99 -7.83
C GLU A 8 -2.19 -6.66 -8.58
N ALA A 9 -3.04 -7.38 -7.85
CA ALA A 9 -4.23 -8.00 -8.43
C ALA A 9 -5.21 -6.96 -9.00
N ALA A 10 -5.43 -5.85 -8.29
CA ALA A 10 -6.30 -4.76 -8.74
C ALA A 10 -5.72 -4.05 -9.97
N LEU A 11 -4.41 -3.80 -10.00
CA LEU A 11 -3.72 -3.18 -11.11
C LEU A 11 -3.82 -4.05 -12.36
N GLN A 12 -3.51 -5.35 -12.25
CA GLN A 12 -3.63 -6.30 -13.35
C GLN A 12 -5.07 -6.34 -13.88
N TYR A 13 -6.05 -6.53 -12.99
CA TYR A 13 -7.45 -6.59 -13.39
C TYR A 13 -7.93 -5.29 -14.05
N SER A 14 -7.44 -4.13 -13.60
CA SER A 14 -7.82 -2.84 -14.18
C SER A 14 -7.42 -2.69 -15.65
N GLN A 15 -6.33 -3.35 -16.06
CA GLN A 15 -5.80 -3.32 -17.42
C GLN A 15 -6.49 -4.37 -18.31
N GLU A 16 -6.85 -5.52 -17.74
CA GLU A 16 -7.52 -6.61 -18.45
C GLU A 16 -9.02 -6.34 -18.66
N ARG A 17 -9.67 -5.73 -17.67
CA ARG A 17 -11.12 -5.49 -17.70
C ARG A 17 -11.45 -4.33 -18.63
N HIS A 18 -12.25 -4.62 -19.66
CA HIS A 18 -12.76 -3.62 -20.59
C HIS A 18 -14.22 -3.25 -20.30
N GLN A 19 -14.52 -1.96 -20.31
CA GLN A 19 -15.89 -1.44 -20.24
C GLN A 19 -15.99 -0.05 -20.87
N PHE A 20 -17.16 0.27 -21.44
CA PHE A 20 -17.35 1.52 -22.21
C PHE A 20 -16.25 1.72 -23.27
N ASN A 21 -15.91 0.64 -23.98
CA ASN A 21 -14.92 0.60 -25.08
C ASN A 21 -13.47 0.94 -24.70
N GLN A 22 -13.08 0.82 -23.43
CA GLN A 22 -11.68 0.96 -23.01
C GLN A 22 -11.35 0.11 -21.77
N PRO A 23 -10.07 -0.18 -21.49
CA PRO A 23 -9.65 -0.70 -20.20
C PRO A 23 -10.14 0.19 -19.05
N ILE A 24 -10.54 -0.40 -17.94
CA ILE A 24 -11.03 0.39 -16.80
C ILE A 24 -9.92 1.22 -16.14
N SER A 25 -8.65 0.86 -16.34
CA SER A 25 -7.48 1.64 -15.92
C SER A 25 -7.46 3.06 -16.51
N ASN A 26 -8.14 3.30 -17.65
CA ASN A 26 -8.18 4.62 -18.29
C ASN A 26 -9.17 5.59 -17.60
N PHE A 27 -10.04 5.10 -16.72
CA PHE A 27 -10.94 5.98 -15.96
C PHE A 27 -10.19 6.59 -14.78
N GLN A 28 -10.26 7.93 -14.68
CA GLN A 28 -9.61 8.69 -13.62
C GLN A 28 -9.94 8.17 -12.20
N GLY A 29 -11.19 7.77 -11.97
CA GLY A 29 -11.61 7.21 -10.67
C GLY A 29 -10.93 5.89 -10.30
N ILE A 30 -10.54 5.07 -11.29
CA ILE A 30 -9.76 3.85 -11.06
C ILE A 30 -8.28 4.20 -10.84
N ALA A 31 -7.73 5.11 -11.65
CA ALA A 31 -6.35 5.57 -11.50
C ALA A 31 -6.10 6.19 -10.11
N PHE A 32 -7.04 7.01 -9.61
CA PHE A 32 -6.96 7.58 -8.26
C PHE A 32 -6.97 6.51 -7.17
N LYS A 33 -7.87 5.52 -7.26
CA LYS A 33 -7.90 4.40 -6.31
C LYS A 33 -6.56 3.64 -6.27
N LEU A 34 -5.97 3.35 -7.44
CA LEU A 34 -4.68 2.67 -7.51
C LEU A 34 -3.55 3.53 -6.94
N ALA A 35 -3.56 4.84 -7.21
CA ALA A 35 -2.58 5.77 -6.66
C ALA A 35 -2.67 5.89 -5.13
N ASP A 36 -3.88 5.96 -4.58
CA ASP A 36 -4.13 6.00 -3.13
C ASP A 36 -3.62 4.71 -2.48
N MET A 37 -3.99 3.55 -3.02
CA MET A 37 -3.51 2.25 -2.54
C MET A 37 -1.98 2.17 -2.53
N ALA A 38 -1.32 2.57 -3.61
CA ALA A 38 0.14 2.56 -3.69
C ALA A 38 0.78 3.49 -2.65
N THR A 39 0.19 4.67 -2.43
CA THR A 39 0.66 5.64 -1.44
C THR A 39 0.55 5.11 -0.02
N GLU A 40 -0.57 4.49 0.34
CA GLU A 40 -0.81 3.90 1.66
C GLU A 40 0.14 2.72 1.92
N ILE A 41 0.36 1.86 0.92
CA ILE A 41 1.30 0.73 1.02
C ILE A 41 2.73 1.22 1.28
N GLU A 42 3.16 2.27 0.57
CA GLU A 42 4.50 2.84 0.76
C GLU A 42 4.64 3.45 2.15
N ALA A 43 3.63 4.21 2.61
CA ALA A 43 3.62 4.78 3.95
C ALA A 43 3.67 3.70 5.05
N ALA A 44 2.88 2.63 4.92
CA ALA A 44 2.89 1.50 5.85
C ALA A 44 4.26 0.78 5.85
N SER A 45 4.86 0.62 4.68
CA SER A 45 6.18 -0.01 4.52
C SER A 45 7.27 0.84 5.18
N LEU A 46 7.26 2.15 4.96
CA LEU A 46 8.22 3.08 5.58
C LEU A 46 8.10 3.11 7.10
N LEU A 47 6.89 3.10 7.66
CA LEU A 47 6.69 3.01 9.11
C LEU A 47 7.25 1.71 9.67
N THR A 48 6.99 0.59 8.98
CA THR A 48 7.47 -0.74 9.38
C THR A 48 9.00 -0.81 9.35
N TYR A 49 9.63 -0.38 8.25
CA TYR A 49 11.08 -0.40 8.12
C TYR A 49 11.78 0.59 9.06
N ARG A 50 11.15 1.72 9.36
CA ARG A 50 11.66 2.64 10.39
C ARG A 50 11.70 1.99 11.76
N ALA A 51 10.61 1.32 12.17
CA ALA A 51 10.57 0.60 13.44
C ALA A 51 11.61 -0.54 13.48
N ALA A 52 11.77 -1.28 12.38
CA ALA A 52 12.79 -2.32 12.27
C ALA A 52 14.22 -1.75 12.39
N THR A 53 14.52 -0.68 11.66
CA THR A 53 15.85 -0.03 11.67
C THR A 53 16.22 0.46 13.08
N LEU A 54 15.29 1.07 13.80
CA LEU A 54 15.54 1.53 15.18
C LEU A 54 15.77 0.36 16.13
N LYS A 55 15.06 -0.75 15.93
CA LYS A 55 15.24 -1.97 16.72
C LYS A 55 16.62 -2.59 16.47
N ASP A 56 17.06 -2.64 15.23
CA ASP A 56 18.38 -3.16 14.86
C ASP A 56 19.52 -2.32 15.44
N GLN A 57 19.28 -1.01 15.65
CA GLN A 57 20.18 -0.11 16.37
C GLN A 57 20.12 -0.24 17.90
N GLY A 58 19.30 -1.16 18.43
CA GLY A 58 19.14 -1.37 19.88
C GLY A 58 18.30 -0.29 20.58
N GLN A 59 17.56 0.54 19.84
CA GLN A 59 16.70 1.58 20.42
C GLN A 59 15.38 1.00 20.93
N ASN A 60 14.69 1.72 21.84
CA ASN A 60 13.32 1.41 22.21
C ASN A 60 12.37 1.78 21.06
N VAL A 61 11.52 0.84 20.65
CA VAL A 61 10.63 0.98 19.48
C VAL A 61 9.14 0.82 19.79
N ASN A 62 8.73 0.92 21.06
CA ASN A 62 7.34 0.71 21.46
C ASN A 62 6.38 1.65 20.73
N ARG A 63 6.78 2.91 20.51
CA ARG A 63 5.96 3.89 19.81
C ARG A 63 5.90 3.61 18.31
N GLU A 64 7.05 3.39 17.68
CA GLU A 64 7.17 3.21 16.24
C GLU A 64 6.54 1.91 15.77
N SER A 65 6.72 0.83 16.53
CA SER A 65 6.06 -0.46 16.25
C SER A 65 4.55 -0.38 16.42
N ALA A 66 4.04 0.37 17.41
CA ALA A 66 2.60 0.59 17.56
C ALA A 66 2.02 1.40 16.39
N MET A 67 2.72 2.45 15.95
CA MET A 67 2.32 3.24 14.78
C MET A 67 2.33 2.41 13.50
N ALA A 68 3.39 1.64 13.26
CA ALA A 68 3.50 0.76 12.09
C ALA A 68 2.39 -0.29 12.09
N LYS A 69 2.13 -0.94 13.24
CA LYS A 69 1.07 -1.94 13.36
C LYS A 69 -0.31 -1.35 13.07
N LEU A 70 -0.64 -0.21 13.69
CA LEU A 70 -1.94 0.44 13.51
C LEU A 70 -2.15 0.79 12.03
N TYR A 71 -1.21 1.52 11.44
CA TYR A 71 -1.38 2.02 10.08
C TYR A 71 -1.35 0.91 9.03
N ALA A 72 -0.54 -0.14 9.22
CA ALA A 72 -0.46 -1.23 8.24
C ALA A 72 -1.63 -2.22 8.31
N SER A 73 -2.49 -2.14 9.34
CA SER A 73 -3.64 -3.05 9.51
C SER A 73 -4.98 -2.43 9.15
N GLU A 74 -5.06 -1.10 9.05
CA GLU A 74 -6.22 -0.37 8.54
C GLU A 74 -6.19 -0.33 7.01
#